data_AF-A0A5K1H8M3-F1
#
_entry.id   AF-A0A5K1H8M3-F1
#
_cell.length_a   1.000
_cell.length_b   1.000
_cell.length_c   1.000
_cell.angle_alpha   90.00
_cell.angle_beta   90.00
_cell.angle_gamma   90.00
#
_symmetry.space_group_name_H-M   'P 1'
#
loop_
_entity.id
_entity.type
_entity.pdbx_description
1 polymer ?
#
loop_
_entity_poly.entity_id
_entity_poly.type
_entity_poly.pdbx_seq_one_letter_code
_entity_poly.pdbx_strand_id
1 'polypeptide(L)'
;FGTARKVSAKADVYSYGILLLEVFIGRKPTDEQFDGDFSLRQWVAEAFPIKISDVIDSHLLNKSNTTPTERAMNDLMVMIMEIGLSCSWVSPNEGMDMKEVVVGLRRIR
;
A
#
# COMPACT_ATOMS: atom_id res chain seq x y z
N PHE A 1 -3.72 -24.07 -3.90
CA PHE A 1 -2.51 -23.48 -4.50
C PHE A 1 -1.98 -24.39 -5.58
N GLY A 2 -2.23 -24.06 -6.84
CA GLY A 2 -1.93 -24.94 -7.96
C GLY A 2 -2.49 -24.39 -9.26
N THR A 3 -2.06 -23.20 -9.65
CA THR A 3 -2.28 -22.67 -11.00
C THR A 3 -0.98 -22.03 -11.46
N ALA A 4 -0.61 -22.27 -12.71
CA ALA A 4 0.63 -21.75 -13.30
C ALA A 4 0.73 -20.25 -13.02
N ARG A 5 1.70 -19.86 -12.19
CA ARG A 5 2.02 -18.46 -11.89
C ARG A 5 2.33 -17.78 -13.23
N LYS A 6 1.39 -17.00 -13.75
CA LYS A 6 1.60 -16.16 -14.93
C LYS A 6 2.63 -15.12 -14.55
N VAL A 7 3.89 -15.39 -14.90
CA VAL A 7 4.98 -14.41 -14.79
C VAL A 7 4.69 -13.32 -15.80
N SER A 8 4.48 -12.09 -15.32
CA SER A 8 4.25 -10.93 -16.15
C SER A 8 4.66 -9.67 -15.39
N ALA A 9 5.06 -8.63 -16.12
CA ALA A 9 5.39 -7.34 -15.50
C ALA A 9 4.22 -6.80 -14.65
N LYS A 10 2.97 -7.06 -15.03
CA LYS A 10 1.78 -6.67 -14.24
C LYS A 10 1.67 -7.47 -12.93
N ALA A 11 2.01 -8.75 -12.94
CA ALA A 11 2.07 -9.56 -11.71
C ALA A 11 3.19 -9.07 -10.77
N ASP A 12 4.31 -8.62 -11.32
CA ASP A 12 5.40 -8.03 -10.53
C ASP A 12 4.98 -6.69 -9.91
N VAL A 13 4.27 -5.82 -10.67
CA VAL A 13 3.72 -4.55 -10.14
C VAL A 13 2.67 -4.81 -9.05
N TYR A 14 1.79 -5.80 -9.24
CA TYR A 14 0.84 -6.20 -8.21
C TYR A 14 1.56 -6.62 -6.92
N SER A 15 2.55 -7.50 -7.06
CA SER A 15 3.34 -8.01 -5.94
C SER A 15 4.09 -6.88 -5.23
N TYR A 16 4.64 -5.93 -5.99
CA TYR A 16 5.25 -4.71 -5.47
C TYR A 16 4.25 -3.87 -4.66
N GLY A 17 3.02 -3.72 -5.15
CA GLY A 17 1.95 -3.02 -4.42
C GLY A 17 1.65 -3.65 -3.07
N ILE A 18 1.49 -4.97 -3.02
CA ILE A 18 1.26 -5.70 -1.76
C ILE A 18 2.45 -5.56 -0.81
N LEU A 19 3.68 -5.70 -1.30
CA LEU A 19 4.90 -5.50 -0.51
C LEU A 19 4.99 -4.08 0.06
N LEU A 20 4.65 -3.07 -0.74
CA LEU A 20 4.67 -1.68 -0.30
C LEU A 20 3.65 -1.46 0.84
N LEU A 21 2.45 -2.02 0.71
CA LEU A 21 1.45 -1.98 1.78
C LEU A 21 1.96 -2.70 3.04
N GLU A 22 2.45 -3.93 2.90
CA GLU A 22 3.00 -4.75 4.00
C GLU A 22 4.07 -4.01 4.81
N VAL A 23 5.03 -3.36 4.14
CA VAL A 23 6.13 -2.63 4.79
C VAL A 23 5.63 -1.51 5.70
N PHE A 24 4.62 -0.76 5.27
CA PHE A 24 4.16 0.42 6.01
C PHE A 24 3.06 0.10 7.03
N ILE A 25 2.38 -1.03 6.87
CA ILE A 25 1.35 -1.51 7.80
C ILE A 25 1.96 -2.37 8.91
N GLY A 26 3.13 -2.96 8.64
CA GLY A 26 3.81 -3.87 9.57
C GLY A 26 3.08 -5.21 9.73
N ARG A 27 2.22 -5.58 8.77
CA ARG A 27 1.45 -6.83 8.78
C ARG A 27 1.60 -7.57 7.46
N LYS A 28 1.63 -8.90 7.55
CA LYS A 28 1.78 -9.75 6.37
C LYS A 28 0.42 -9.92 5.69
N PRO A 29 0.36 -9.98 4.36
CA PRO A 29 -0.89 -10.30 3.65
C PRO A 29 -1.43 -11.70 3.97
N THR A 30 -0.65 -12.54 4.65
CA THR A 30 -1.01 -13.90 5.09
C THR A 30 -1.30 -14.00 6.59
N ASP A 31 -1.35 -12.88 7.32
CA ASP A 31 -1.76 -12.91 8.73
C ASP A 31 -3.20 -13.41 8.84
N GLU A 32 -3.53 -14.12 9.93
CA GLU A 32 -4.82 -14.81 10.11
C GLU A 32 -6.04 -13.89 9.98
N GLN A 33 -5.88 -12.60 10.27
CA GLN A 33 -6.95 -11.59 10.11
C GLN A 33 -7.31 -11.30 8.65
N PHE A 34 -6.47 -11.70 7.69
CA PHE A 34 -6.69 -11.50 6.26
C PHE A 34 -7.05 -12.83 5.61
N ASP A 35 -8.33 -13.16 5.60
CA ASP A 35 -8.85 -14.41 5.07
C ASP A 35 -9.99 -14.20 4.08
N GLY A 36 -10.24 -15.22 3.24
CA GLY A 36 -11.33 -15.22 2.27
C GLY A 36 -11.37 -13.94 1.41
N ASP A 37 -12.42 -13.15 1.62
CA ASP A 37 -12.70 -11.92 0.89
C ASP A 37 -12.20 -10.65 1.60
N PHE A 38 -11.44 -10.77 2.70
CA PHE A 38 -10.86 -9.64 3.42
C PHE A 38 -9.33 -9.67 3.38
N SER A 39 -8.76 -8.86 2.50
CA SER A 39 -7.32 -8.77 2.26
C SER A 39 -6.68 -7.54 2.90
N LEU A 40 -5.36 -7.58 3.09
CA LEU A 40 -4.55 -6.42 3.48
C LEU A 40 -4.88 -5.18 2.65
N ARG A 41 -5.06 -5.35 1.33
CA ARG A 41 -5.44 -4.27 0.42
C ARG A 41 -6.80 -3.68 0.77
N GLN A 42 -7.81 -4.51 1.03
CA GLN A 42 -9.15 -4.02 1.38
C GLN A 42 -9.13 -3.27 2.69
N TRP A 43 -8.41 -3.77 3.69
CA TRP A 43 -8.27 -3.08 4.97
C TRP A 43 -7.65 -1.68 4.82
N VAL A 44 -6.62 -1.53 3.98
CA VAL A 44 -6.05 -0.21 3.65
C VAL A 44 -7.03 0.66 2.89
N ALA A 45 -7.72 0.09 1.90
CA ALA A 45 -8.67 0.83 1.07
C ALA A 45 -9.84 1.41 1.90
N GLU A 46 -10.29 0.70 2.93
CA GLU A 46 -11.33 1.17 3.86
C GLU A 46 -10.85 2.32 4.76
N ALA A 47 -9.57 2.34 5.11
CA ALA A 47 -8.96 3.41 5.91
C ALA A 47 -8.55 4.63 5.08
N PHE A 48 -8.28 4.44 3.78
CA PHE A 48 -7.74 5.48 2.90
C PHE A 48 -8.79 6.55 2.49
N PRO A 49 -8.42 7.84 2.38
CA PRO A 49 -7.18 8.46 2.88
C PRO A 49 -7.31 8.94 4.34
N ILE A 50 -8.52 9.05 4.87
CA ILE A 50 -8.84 9.82 6.08
C ILE A 50 -8.29 9.17 7.35
N LYS A 51 -8.37 7.84 7.43
CA LYS A 51 -7.98 7.04 8.61
C LYS A 51 -6.70 6.27 8.38
N ILE A 52 -5.86 6.70 7.43
CA ILE A 52 -4.67 5.93 7.07
C ILE A 52 -3.71 5.74 8.24
N SER A 53 -3.62 6.73 9.14
CA SER A 53 -2.84 6.63 10.37
C SER A 53 -3.24 5.47 11.26
N ASP A 54 -4.48 4.99 11.18
CA ASP A 54 -5.01 3.93 12.04
C ASP A 54 -4.51 2.54 11.59
N VAL A 55 -4.04 2.43 10.34
CA VAL A 55 -3.53 1.18 9.76
C VAL A 55 -2.02 1.16 9.55
N ILE A 56 -1.35 2.32 9.63
CA ILE A 56 0.11 2.41 9.56
C ILE A 56 0.74 1.79 10.81
N ASP A 57 1.87 1.12 10.64
CA ASP A 57 2.65 0.59 11.75
C ASP A 57 2.97 1.72 12.75
N SER A 58 2.58 1.51 14.01
CA SER A 58 2.84 2.43 15.10
C SER A 58 4.33 2.76 15.30
N HIS A 59 5.26 1.91 14.84
CA HIS A 59 6.69 2.17 14.84
C HIS A 59 7.11 3.24 13.82
N LEU A 60 6.29 3.47 12.78
CA LEU A 60 6.49 4.51 11.77
C LEU A 60 5.80 5.83 12.14
N LEU A 61 4.89 5.79 13.12
CA LEU A 61 4.20 6.98 13.63
C LEU A 61 4.97 7.58 14.80
N ASN A 62 5.36 8.84 14.69
CA ASN A 62 5.89 9.57 15.84
C ASN A 62 4.74 9.94 16.78
N LYS A 63 4.86 9.64 18.08
CA LYS A 63 3.75 9.74 19.06
C LYS A 63 3.32 11.17 19.44
N SER A 64 3.82 12.21 18.78
CA SER A 64 3.75 13.60 19.24
C SER A 64 2.95 14.55 18.35
N ASN A 65 1.83 14.09 17.74
CA ASN A 65 0.85 14.75 16.84
C ASN A 65 0.61 16.28 16.90
N THR A 66 1.64 17.12 16.94
CA THR A 66 1.55 18.56 17.23
C THR A 66 2.51 19.41 16.40
N THR A 67 3.39 18.80 15.60
CA THR A 67 4.39 19.55 14.82
C THR A 67 4.07 19.59 13.32
N PRO A 68 4.40 20.68 12.60
CA PRO A 68 4.26 20.76 11.13
C PRO A 68 4.92 19.60 10.37
N THR A 69 5.97 19.02 10.94
CA THR A 69 6.71 17.87 10.42
C THR A 69 5.86 16.60 10.36
N GLU A 70 4.94 16.38 11.30
CA GLU A 70 4.09 15.18 11.34
C GLU A 70 2.95 15.24 10.33
N ARG A 71 2.39 16.44 10.06
CA ARG A 71 1.40 16.61 8.97
C ARG A 71 2.02 16.24 7.61
N ALA A 72 3.25 16.68 7.36
CA ALA A 72 3.98 16.31 6.16
C ALA A 72 4.23 14.79 6.06
N MET A 73 4.49 14.11 7.19
CA MET A 73 4.60 12.64 7.20
C MET A 73 3.27 11.96 6.90
N ASN A 74 2.14 12.48 7.39
CA ASN A 74 0.82 11.93 7.07
C ASN A 74 0.51 12.06 5.58
N ASP A 75 0.78 13.23 4.99
CA ASP A 75 0.63 13.45 3.55
C ASP A 75 1.52 12.48 2.74
N LEU A 76 2.75 12.24 3.21
CA LEU A 76 3.66 11.25 2.63
C LEU A 76 3.08 9.83 2.66
N MET A 77 2.53 9.43 3.81
CA MET A 77 1.90 8.12 3.99
C MET A 77 0.70 7.96 3.07
N VAL A 78 -0.15 8.98 2.94
CA VAL A 78 -1.28 8.97 1.99
C VAL A 78 -0.77 8.74 0.56
N MET A 79 0.23 9.50 0.10
CA MET A 79 0.76 9.33 -1.26
C MET A 79 1.36 7.93 -1.51
N ILE A 80 2.08 7.38 -0.53
CA ILE A 80 2.66 6.03 -0.63
C ILE A 80 1.55 4.97 -0.69
N MET A 81 0.51 5.12 0.12
CA MET A 81 -0.63 4.19 0.19
C MET A 81 -1.45 4.23 -1.09
N GLU A 82 -1.63 5.41 -1.67
CA GLU A 82 -2.26 5.57 -2.99
C GLU A 82 -1.52 4.79 -4.07
N ILE A 83 -0.18 4.87 -4.09
CA ILE A 83 0.66 4.08 -5.01
C ILE A 83 0.48 2.58 -4.72
N GLY A 84 0.53 2.15 -3.46
CA GLY A 84 0.36 0.74 -3.08
C GLY A 84 -1.00 0.17 -3.52
N LEU A 85 -2.08 0.91 -3.31
CA LEU A 85 -3.44 0.54 -3.72
C LEU A 85 -3.60 0.49 -5.25
N SER A 86 -2.97 1.42 -5.96
CA SER A 86 -2.99 1.51 -7.42
C SER A 86 -2.15 0.41 -8.09
N CYS A 87 -1.05 -0.01 -7.44
CA CYS A 87 -0.23 -1.14 -7.91
C CYS A 87 -0.93 -2.48 -7.69
N SER A 88 -1.59 -2.65 -6.54
CA SER A 88 -2.22 -3.91 -6.12
C SER A 88 -3.62 -4.12 -6.70
N TRP A 89 -3.93 -3.50 -7.84
CA TRP A 89 -5.20 -3.68 -8.51
C TRP A 89 -5.27 -5.03 -9.23
N VAL A 90 -6.35 -5.80 -9.01
CA VAL A 90 -6.49 -7.16 -9.57
C VAL A 90 -6.73 -7.12 -11.09
N SER A 91 -7.40 -6.09 -11.58
CA SER A 91 -7.59 -5.85 -13.03
C SER A 91 -6.30 -5.28 -13.67
N PRO A 92 -5.70 -5.95 -14.66
CA PRO A 92 -4.47 -5.50 -15.32
C PRO A 92 -4.57 -4.15 -16.04
N ASN A 93 -5.80 -3.75 -16.41
CA ASN A 93 -6.08 -2.54 -17.17
C ASN A 93 -6.23 -1.30 -16.28
N GLU A 94 -6.45 -1.49 -14.98
CA GLU A 94 -6.72 -0.41 -14.03
C GLU A 94 -5.54 -0.17 -13.09
N GLY A 95 -4.62 -1.13 -12.97
CA GLY A 95 -3.40 -0.98 -12.18
C GLY A 95 -2.30 -0.22 -12.91
N MET A 96 -1.43 0.45 -12.15
CA MET A 96 -0.25 1.16 -12.67
C MET A 96 0.70 0.22 -13.42
N ASP A 97 1.55 0.77 -14.28
CA ASP A 97 2.78 0.13 -14.73
C ASP A 97 4.00 0.62 -13.93
N MET A 98 5.14 -0.07 -14.03
CA MET A 98 6.31 0.27 -13.22
C MET A 98 6.90 1.66 -13.55
N LYS A 99 6.70 2.18 -14.76
CA LYS A 99 7.16 3.53 -15.12
C LYS A 99 6.32 4.57 -14.38
N GLU A 100 5.00 4.36 -14.32
CA GLU A 100 4.09 5.20 -13.56
C GLU A 100 4.41 5.16 -12.06
N VAL A 101 4.73 3.97 -11.52
CA VAL A 101 5.15 3.81 -10.11
C VAL A 101 6.37 4.68 -9.82
N VAL A 102 7.41 4.61 -10.66
CA VAL A 102 8.62 5.42 -10.49
C VAL A 102 8.32 6.91 -10.57
N VAL A 103 7.41 7.35 -11.46
CA VAL A 103 6.99 8.75 -11.54
C VAL A 103 6.25 9.18 -10.27
N GLY A 104 5.35 8.34 -9.75
CA GLY A 104 4.64 8.59 -8.49
C GLY A 104 5.59 8.74 -7.31
N LEU A 105 6.51 7.78 -7.15
CA LEU A 105 7.50 7.79 -6.06
C LEU A 105 8.44 9.00 -6.14
N ARG A 106 8.76 9.51 -7.34
CA ARG A 106 9.59 10.72 -7.48
C ARG A 106 8.88 12.02 -7.06
N ARG A 107 7.56 12.00 -6.95
CA ARG A 107 6.77 13.17 -6.48
C ARG A 107 6.74 13.25 -4.95
N ILE A 108 6.92 12.11 -4.30
CA ILE A 108 7.10 11.96 -2.86
C ILE A 108 8.52 12.48 -2.54
N ARG A 109 8.60 13.69 -1.95
CA ARG A 109 9.84 14.43 -1.70
C ARG A 109 10.30 14.32 -0.26
#